data_AF-A0A9W8YCZ2-F1
#
_entry.id   AF-A0A9W8YCZ2-F1
#
_cell.length_a   1.000
_cell.length_b   1.000
_cell.length_c   1.000
_cell.angle_alpha   90.00
_cell.angle_beta   90.00
_cell.angle_gamma   90.00
#
_symmetry.space_group_name_H-M   'P 1'
#
loop_
_entity.id
_entity.type
_entity.pdbx_description
1 polymer ?
#
loop_
_entity_poly.entity_id
_entity_poly.type
_entity_poly.pdbx_seq_one_letter_code
_entity_poly.pdbx_strand_id
1 'polypeptide(L)'
;MVTDYNTRALSYETDVLSALAGLANALATTHGDTYFAGIWKEDLQTGLCWYVSGSDYSNSDVQVASNQSSPSWTWIAQRGKEIEFRGWENNHNVANHEGVTFFEHWTNGVFKSEDRFSTIRPKALLLTGRMRKLAVETISKHDYEWKNSLNKTNNDLVAARWVWRVRDIKTNDELGHIAFDFDPVHFETRDVYCLLCIAREKYGEWQLTCLGLVPTDDTLEEFRRIGLIMLRQKDWFGELHVFDPDEETAYIRRPSKDIRFVRTIRLV
;
A
#
# COMPACT_ATOMS: atom_id res chain seq x y z
N MET A 1 -13.27 -10.77 6.02
CA MET A 1 -12.26 -11.34 6.95
C MET A 1 -11.34 -10.29 7.55
N VAL A 2 -10.51 -9.53 6.80
CA VAL A 2 -9.70 -8.44 7.42
C VAL A 2 -10.57 -7.28 7.91
N THR A 3 -11.54 -6.86 7.11
CA THR A 3 -12.51 -5.80 7.45
C THR A 3 -13.26 -6.11 8.75
N ASP A 4 -13.75 -7.35 8.90
CA ASP A 4 -14.46 -7.80 10.11
C ASP A 4 -13.54 -7.91 11.33
N TYR A 5 -12.24 -8.14 11.14
CA TYR A 5 -11.27 -8.23 12.23
C TYR A 5 -10.80 -6.84 12.69
N ASN A 6 -10.62 -5.90 11.76
CA ASN A 6 -10.11 -4.55 12.08
C ASN A 6 -11.16 -3.67 12.77
N THR A 7 -12.45 -3.94 12.54
CA THR A 7 -13.58 -3.23 13.15
C THR A 7 -14.07 -3.87 14.45
N ARG A 8 -13.48 -4.99 14.92
CA ARG A 8 -13.87 -5.61 16.19
C ARG A 8 -13.24 -4.92 17.39
N ALA A 9 -14.05 -4.65 18.41
CA ALA A 9 -13.61 -4.24 19.75
C ALA A 9 -12.98 -5.42 20.51
N LEU A 10 -11.76 -5.82 20.15
CA LEU A 10 -11.02 -6.86 20.89
C LEU A 10 -10.41 -6.27 22.17
N SER A 11 -10.53 -7.01 23.27
CA SER A 11 -10.15 -6.59 24.64
C SER A 11 -8.66 -6.32 24.83
N TYR A 12 -7.78 -6.93 24.02
CA TYR A 12 -6.34 -6.71 24.06
C TYR A 12 -5.79 -6.45 22.66
N GLU A 13 -5.30 -5.23 22.43
CA GLU A 13 -4.84 -4.76 21.10
C GLU A 13 -3.56 -5.45 20.64
N THR A 14 -2.74 -5.89 21.61
CA THR A 14 -1.53 -6.67 21.38
C THR A 14 -1.83 -8.07 20.83
N ASP A 15 -3.05 -8.57 20.96
CA ASP A 15 -3.33 -9.97 20.67
C ASP A 15 -3.85 -10.17 19.25
N VAL A 16 -4.15 -9.11 18.49
CA VAL A 16 -4.66 -9.22 17.11
C VAL A 16 -3.64 -9.89 16.21
N LEU A 17 -2.41 -9.39 16.20
CA LEU A 17 -1.33 -10.00 15.42
C LEU A 17 -0.97 -11.39 15.92
N SER A 18 -1.02 -11.63 17.22
CA SER A 18 -0.73 -12.95 17.81
C SER A 18 -1.81 -13.97 17.46
N ALA A 19 -3.08 -13.58 17.48
CA ALA A 19 -4.22 -14.42 17.11
C ALA A 19 -4.22 -14.74 15.60
N LEU A 20 -3.92 -13.74 14.77
CA LEU A 20 -3.75 -13.94 13.33
C LEU A 20 -2.49 -14.75 13.02
N ALA A 21 -1.41 -14.59 13.78
CA ALA A 21 -0.19 -15.37 13.61
C ALA A 21 -0.44 -16.86 13.86
N GLY A 22 -1.33 -17.24 14.80
CA GLY A 22 -1.71 -18.64 14.99
C GLY A 22 -2.41 -19.26 13.77
N LEU A 23 -3.36 -18.54 13.17
CA LEU A 23 -4.04 -18.96 11.94
C LEU A 23 -3.08 -18.96 10.73
N ALA A 24 -2.29 -17.91 10.60
CA ALA A 24 -1.28 -17.79 9.56
C ALA A 24 -0.23 -18.89 9.68
N ASN A 25 0.16 -19.31 10.89
CA ASN A 25 1.09 -20.40 11.13
C ASN A 25 0.55 -21.74 10.59
N ALA A 26 -0.73 -22.04 10.81
CA ALA A 26 -1.35 -23.25 10.28
C ALA A 26 -1.35 -23.27 8.74
N LEU A 27 -1.61 -22.12 8.11
CA LEU A 27 -1.59 -21.97 6.65
C LEU A 27 -0.16 -22.00 6.08
N ALA A 28 0.76 -21.25 6.69
CA ALA A 28 2.18 -21.18 6.33
C ALA A 28 2.86 -22.56 6.36
N THR A 29 2.54 -23.38 7.37
CA THR A 29 3.07 -24.75 7.46
C THR A 29 2.62 -25.63 6.29
N THR A 30 1.44 -25.35 5.74
CA THR A 30 0.85 -26.13 4.64
C THR A 30 1.38 -25.67 3.28
N HIS A 31 1.59 -24.37 3.09
CA HIS A 31 1.95 -23.78 1.79
C HIS A 31 3.42 -23.37 1.66
N GLY A 32 4.16 -23.31 2.77
CA GLY A 32 5.55 -22.84 2.79
C GLY A 32 5.71 -21.31 2.77
N ASP A 33 4.62 -20.57 2.94
CA ASP A 33 4.59 -19.11 2.88
C ASP A 33 5.10 -18.45 4.17
N THR A 34 5.52 -17.18 4.06
CA THR A 34 6.09 -16.41 5.16
C THR A 34 5.15 -15.27 5.56
N TYR A 35 4.57 -15.34 6.77
CA TYR A 35 3.68 -14.32 7.29
C TYR A 35 4.40 -13.24 8.10
N PHE A 36 4.16 -11.98 7.78
CA PHE A 36 4.72 -10.80 8.45
C PHE A 36 3.61 -9.84 8.89
N ALA A 37 3.33 -9.78 10.19
CA ALA A 37 2.53 -8.71 10.82
C ALA A 37 1.25 -8.25 10.05
N GLY A 38 0.48 -9.19 9.49
CA GLY A 38 -0.75 -8.87 8.75
C GLY A 38 -0.68 -9.09 7.24
N ILE A 39 0.50 -9.35 6.68
CA ILE A 39 0.75 -9.49 5.24
C ILE A 39 1.65 -10.70 4.96
N TRP A 40 1.48 -11.35 3.81
CA TRP A 40 2.35 -12.44 3.36
C TRP A 40 3.52 -11.88 2.56
N LYS A 41 4.71 -12.45 2.71
CA LYS A 41 5.92 -12.04 1.96
C LYS A 41 5.74 -12.28 0.47
N GLU A 42 5.15 -13.42 0.13
CA GLU A 42 4.93 -13.90 -1.22
C GLU A 42 3.92 -13.01 -1.96
N ASP A 43 2.98 -12.42 -1.21
CA ASP A 43 2.00 -11.45 -1.69
C ASP A 43 2.27 -10.03 -1.16
N LEU A 44 3.54 -9.67 -0.90
CA LEU A 44 3.86 -8.40 -0.25
C LEU A 44 3.32 -7.19 -1.02
N GLN A 45 3.40 -7.23 -2.35
CA GLN A 45 2.95 -6.13 -3.20
C GLN A 45 1.45 -5.86 -3.05
N THR A 46 0.63 -6.92 -3.07
CA THR A 46 -0.83 -6.79 -2.91
C THR A 46 -1.21 -6.58 -1.44
N GLY A 47 -0.50 -7.21 -0.51
CA GLY A 47 -0.68 -7.05 0.94
C GLY A 47 -0.41 -5.62 1.43
N LEU A 48 0.46 -4.87 0.75
CA LEU A 48 0.68 -3.44 1.03
C LEU A 48 -0.38 -2.54 0.38
N CYS A 49 -1.19 -3.03 -0.56
CA CYS A 49 -2.18 -2.22 -1.30
C CYS A 49 -3.55 -2.15 -0.61
N TRP A 50 -3.59 -1.96 0.71
CA TRP A 50 -4.82 -1.67 1.46
C TRP A 50 -5.15 -0.17 1.47
N TYR A 51 -6.38 0.20 1.80
CA TYR A 51 -6.81 1.58 2.07
C TYR A 51 -7.97 1.61 3.07
N VAL A 52 -8.18 2.77 3.71
CA VAL A 52 -9.34 2.99 4.59
C VAL A 52 -10.57 3.26 3.73
N SER A 53 -11.59 2.43 3.90
CA SER A 53 -12.87 2.59 3.22
C SER A 53 -13.97 3.12 4.14
N GLY A 54 -15.15 3.35 3.57
CA GLY A 54 -16.34 3.80 4.29
C GLY A 54 -16.67 5.28 4.05
N SER A 55 -17.91 5.63 4.41
CA SER A 55 -18.41 7.01 4.27
C SER A 55 -18.08 7.86 5.49
N ASP A 56 -17.93 9.17 5.32
CA ASP A 56 -17.77 10.11 6.46
C ASP A 56 -18.97 10.09 7.43
N TYR A 57 -20.10 9.51 6.98
CA TYR A 57 -21.34 9.40 7.74
C TYR A 57 -21.52 8.06 8.46
N SER A 58 -20.62 7.08 8.28
CA SER A 58 -20.73 5.82 8.99
C SER A 58 -20.14 5.97 10.39
N ASN A 59 -21.00 5.84 11.40
CA ASN A 59 -20.64 5.69 12.82
C ASN A 59 -19.88 4.36 13.11
N SER A 60 -19.21 3.79 12.10
CA SER A 60 -18.55 2.50 12.14
C SER A 60 -17.16 2.55 12.77
N ASP A 61 -16.63 3.75 13.05
CA ASP A 61 -15.38 3.89 13.78
C ASP A 61 -15.58 3.42 15.21
N VAL A 62 -15.09 2.22 15.50
CA VAL A 62 -15.00 1.76 16.88
C VAL A 62 -13.96 2.64 17.56
N GLN A 63 -14.35 3.28 18.68
CA GLN A 63 -13.45 4.08 19.50
C GLN A 63 -12.41 3.16 20.14
N VAL A 64 -11.35 2.90 19.39
CA VAL A 64 -10.20 2.11 19.78
C VAL A 64 -9.02 3.05 19.89
N ALA A 65 -8.16 2.87 20.90
CA ALA A 65 -6.97 3.68 21.02
C ALA A 65 -6.14 3.54 19.73
N SER A 66 -5.78 4.67 19.11
CA SER A 66 -4.92 4.65 17.92
C SER A 66 -3.61 3.97 18.30
N ASN A 67 -3.27 2.87 17.63
CA ASN A 67 -2.13 2.05 18.00
C ASN A 67 -0.83 2.65 17.44
N GLN A 68 -0.41 3.82 17.96
CA GLN A 68 0.76 4.59 17.51
C GLN A 68 2.08 3.79 17.53
N SER A 69 2.11 2.65 18.23
CA SER A 69 3.25 1.73 18.29
C SER A 69 3.30 0.73 17.14
N SER A 70 2.26 0.65 16.31
CA SER A 70 2.23 -0.24 15.14
C SER A 70 2.93 0.42 13.95
N PRO A 71 3.71 -0.35 13.17
CA PRO A 71 4.32 0.17 11.94
C PRO A 71 3.28 0.74 10.97
N SER A 72 3.58 1.83 10.26
CA SER A 72 2.56 2.52 9.44
C SER A 72 2.09 1.69 8.23
N TRP A 73 2.88 0.70 7.83
CA TRP A 73 2.60 -0.16 6.68
C TRP A 73 1.65 -1.33 6.99
N THR A 74 1.39 -1.61 8.26
CA THR A 74 0.35 -2.59 8.64
C THR A 74 -1.01 -1.91 8.71
N TRP A 75 -2.04 -2.57 8.17
CA TRP A 75 -3.42 -2.10 8.25
C TRP A 75 -3.91 -1.96 9.71
N ILE A 76 -3.25 -2.62 10.66
CA ILE A 76 -3.53 -2.53 12.10
C ILE A 76 -3.21 -1.15 12.67
N ALA A 77 -2.34 -0.37 12.00
CA ALA A 77 -2.14 1.03 12.36
C ALA A 77 -3.44 1.85 12.26
N GLN A 78 -4.41 1.38 11.48
CA GLN A 78 -5.73 1.98 11.27
C GLN A 78 -6.85 1.19 11.98
N ARG A 79 -6.56 0.63 13.16
CA ARG A 79 -7.54 -0.13 13.96
C ARG A 79 -8.83 0.65 14.19
N GLY A 80 -9.96 -0.07 14.16
CA GLY A 80 -11.29 0.52 14.35
C GLY A 80 -11.91 1.07 13.07
N LYS A 81 -11.14 1.14 11.97
CA LYS A 81 -11.63 1.61 10.66
C LYS A 81 -11.94 0.46 9.72
N GLU A 82 -12.79 0.71 8.74
CA GLU A 82 -13.02 -0.22 7.63
C GLU A 82 -11.79 -0.24 6.72
N ILE A 83 -11.28 -1.43 6.41
CA ILE A 83 -10.12 -1.64 5.54
C ILE A 83 -10.53 -2.50 4.37
N GLU A 84 -10.19 -2.03 3.18
CA GLU A 84 -10.27 -2.78 1.93
C GLU A 84 -8.87 -2.96 1.36
N PHE A 85 -8.66 -4.11 0.74
CA PHE A 85 -7.50 -4.31 -0.13
C PHE A 85 -7.92 -3.94 -1.52
N ARG A 86 -7.01 -3.34 -2.29
CA ARG A 86 -7.21 -3.11 -3.70
C ARG A 86 -7.34 -4.46 -4.42
N GLY A 87 -8.57 -4.93 -4.49
CA GLY A 87 -8.95 -6.17 -5.15
C GLY A 87 -9.18 -5.90 -6.63
N TRP A 88 -8.65 -6.78 -7.48
CA TRP A 88 -9.03 -6.83 -8.87
C TRP A 88 -9.97 -8.00 -9.06
N GLU A 89 -11.27 -7.74 -8.97
CA GLU A 89 -12.26 -8.77 -9.28
C GLU A 89 -12.07 -9.24 -10.74
N ASN A 90 -11.86 -10.55 -10.89
CA ASN A 90 -12.02 -11.31 -12.13
C ASN A 90 -11.18 -10.87 -13.34
N ASN A 91 -9.87 -11.17 -13.40
CA ASN A 91 -9.22 -11.58 -14.66
C ASN A 91 -7.79 -12.10 -14.47
N HIS A 92 -7.48 -13.20 -15.15
CA HIS A 92 -6.20 -13.90 -15.27
C HIS A 92 -5.05 -13.10 -15.94
N ASN A 93 -5.09 -11.78 -15.94
CA ASN A 93 -4.03 -10.98 -16.57
C ASN A 93 -3.02 -10.62 -15.50
N VAL A 94 -1.99 -11.45 -15.43
CA VAL A 94 -0.79 -11.39 -14.60
C VAL A 94 -0.30 -9.95 -14.46
N ALA A 95 -0.38 -9.41 -13.25
CA ALA A 95 0.28 -8.15 -12.91
C ALA A 95 1.79 -8.40 -12.88
N ASN A 96 2.55 -7.66 -13.68
CA ASN A 96 4.00 -7.76 -13.64
C ASN A 96 4.53 -7.15 -12.32
N HIS A 97 5.40 -7.91 -11.64
CA HIS A 97 6.04 -7.54 -10.38
C HIS A 97 7.19 -6.52 -10.58
N GLU A 98 7.05 -5.48 -11.42
CA GLU A 98 8.01 -4.36 -11.46
C GLU A 98 8.00 -3.50 -10.18
N GLY A 99 7.11 -3.83 -9.24
CA GLY A 99 7.01 -3.17 -7.95
C GLY A 99 7.91 -3.74 -6.87
N VAL A 100 7.70 -3.18 -5.68
CA VAL A 100 8.47 -3.40 -4.46
C VAL A 100 8.99 -4.84 -4.28
N THR A 101 10.31 -4.99 -4.13
CA THR A 101 10.97 -6.23 -3.70
C THR A 101 11.47 -6.11 -2.25
N PHE A 102 11.31 -7.18 -1.48
CA PHE A 102 11.80 -7.29 -0.10
C PHE A 102 13.26 -7.76 -0.03
N PHE A 103 14.05 -7.18 0.87
CA PHE A 103 15.41 -7.65 1.18
C PHE A 103 15.45 -8.31 2.56
N GLU A 104 15.82 -9.60 2.61
CA GLU A 104 15.91 -10.40 3.84
C GLU A 104 17.08 -10.01 4.77
N HIS A 105 18.10 -9.31 4.28
CA HIS A 105 19.40 -9.23 4.96
C HIS A 105 19.57 -8.15 6.04
N TRP A 106 18.50 -7.63 6.63
CA TRP A 106 18.62 -6.77 7.83
C TRP A 106 18.29 -7.55 9.11
N THR A 107 19.25 -8.33 9.58
CA THR A 107 19.24 -8.92 10.93
C THR A 107 20.26 -8.23 11.82
N ASN A 108 19.84 -7.17 12.51
CA ASN A 108 20.30 -6.93 13.88
C ASN A 108 19.28 -7.47 14.92
N GLY A 109 18.47 -8.43 14.47
CA GLY A 109 17.71 -9.36 15.29
C GLY A 109 17.66 -10.67 14.53
N VAL A 110 18.29 -11.70 15.08
CA VAL A 110 18.46 -13.02 14.49
C VAL A 110 17.08 -13.68 14.26
N PHE A 111 16.64 -13.83 13.01
CA PHE A 111 15.66 -14.88 12.68
C PHE A 111 16.43 -16.19 12.53
N LYS A 112 16.52 -16.95 13.63
CA LYS A 112 16.85 -18.38 13.51
C LYS A 112 15.65 -19.06 12.85
N SER A 113 15.90 -19.93 11.87
CA SER A 113 14.86 -20.69 11.15
C SER A 113 13.96 -21.54 12.04
N GLU A 114 14.35 -21.73 13.31
CA GLU A 114 13.58 -22.41 14.36
C GLU A 114 12.55 -21.49 15.04
N ASP A 115 12.62 -20.18 14.79
CA ASP A 115 11.87 -19.13 15.49
C ASP A 115 10.92 -18.37 14.52
N ARG A 116 10.47 -19.06 13.45
CA ARG A 116 9.62 -18.53 12.36
C ARG A 116 8.32 -17.86 12.81
N PHE A 117 7.95 -18.02 14.07
CA PHE A 117 6.70 -17.54 14.65
C PHE A 117 6.90 -16.83 16.00
N SER A 118 8.15 -16.55 16.40
CA SER A 118 8.39 -15.78 17.62
C SER A 118 7.94 -14.33 17.42
N THR A 119 7.47 -13.75 18.52
CA THR A 119 6.72 -12.48 18.65
C THR A 119 7.52 -11.22 18.26
N ILE A 120 8.54 -11.35 17.40
CA ILE A 120 9.30 -10.23 16.85
C ILE A 120 8.47 -9.62 15.73
N ARG A 121 7.74 -8.55 16.05
CA ARG A 121 7.08 -7.71 15.04
C ARG A 121 8.17 -6.95 14.29
N PRO A 122 8.31 -7.12 12.96
CA PRO A 122 9.21 -6.27 12.19
C PRO A 122 8.79 -4.83 12.41
N LYS A 123 9.68 -3.99 12.92
CA LYS A 123 9.42 -2.56 13.07
C LYS A 123 9.54 -1.80 11.76
N ALA A 124 10.12 -2.43 10.74
CA ALA A 124 10.34 -1.84 9.44
C ALA A 124 10.41 -2.92 8.34
N LEU A 125 10.13 -2.52 7.11
CA LEU A 125 10.39 -3.28 5.89
C LEU A 125 11.46 -2.58 5.06
N LEU A 126 12.44 -3.33 4.55
CA LEU A 126 13.38 -2.82 3.55
C LEU A 126 12.84 -3.12 2.16
N LEU A 127 12.45 -2.07 1.45
CA LEU A 127 11.72 -2.14 0.19
C LEU A 127 12.53 -1.51 -0.92
N THR A 128 12.63 -2.18 -2.07
CA THR A 128 13.22 -1.59 -3.27
C THR A 128 12.20 -1.53 -4.39
N GLY A 129 12.01 -0.36 -4.99
CA GLY A 129 11.08 -0.17 -6.08
C GLY A 129 11.24 1.20 -6.74
N ARG A 130 10.43 1.46 -7.78
CA ARG A 130 10.45 2.77 -8.44
C ARG A 130 9.75 3.81 -7.57
N MET A 131 10.46 4.88 -7.25
CA MET A 131 9.97 5.96 -6.41
C MET A 131 10.12 7.31 -7.09
N ARG A 132 9.05 8.11 -7.06
CA ARG A 132 9.04 9.50 -7.55
C ARG A 132 8.33 10.41 -6.55
N LYS A 133 8.68 11.69 -6.58
CA LYS A 133 8.02 12.73 -5.79
C LYS A 133 6.87 13.33 -6.60
N LEU A 134 5.74 13.59 -5.96
CA LEU A 134 4.58 14.28 -6.53
C LEU A 134 3.99 15.27 -5.53
N ALA A 135 3.13 16.17 -6.00
CA ALA A 135 2.43 17.13 -5.15
C ALA A 135 1.01 16.62 -4.84
N VAL A 136 0.55 16.83 -3.61
CA VAL A 136 -0.84 16.62 -3.20
C VAL A 136 -1.56 17.96 -3.19
N GLU A 137 -2.70 18.01 -3.86
CA GLU A 137 -3.54 19.20 -3.93
C GLU A 137 -4.52 19.20 -2.75
N THR A 138 -4.38 20.17 -1.84
CA THR A 138 -5.33 20.36 -0.74
C THR A 138 -6.69 20.72 -1.32
N ILE A 139 -7.68 19.87 -1.03
CA ILE A 139 -9.04 20.06 -1.49
C ILE A 139 -9.79 21.02 -0.55
N SER A 140 -10.49 22.01 -1.11
CA SER A 140 -11.32 22.93 -0.33
C SER A 140 -12.64 22.25 0.07
N LYS A 141 -13.29 22.68 1.16
CA LYS A 141 -14.59 22.11 1.58
C LYS A 141 -15.68 22.14 0.49
N HIS A 142 -15.57 23.00 -0.53
CA HIS A 142 -16.51 23.08 -1.65
C HIS A 142 -16.37 21.96 -2.69
N ASP A 143 -15.25 21.25 -2.71
CA ASP A 143 -14.99 20.16 -3.64
C ASP A 143 -15.55 18.80 -3.17
N TYR A 144 -16.26 18.76 -2.03
CA TYR A 144 -16.94 17.54 -1.56
C TYR A 144 -17.98 17.02 -2.58
N GLU A 145 -18.58 17.92 -3.37
CA GLU A 145 -19.48 17.56 -4.47
C GLU A 145 -18.76 16.78 -5.59
N TRP A 146 -17.46 17.03 -5.80
CA TRP A 146 -16.65 16.31 -6.79
C TRP A 146 -16.38 14.85 -6.38
N LYS A 147 -16.24 14.55 -5.08
CA LYS A 147 -16.11 13.15 -4.60
C LYS A 147 -17.32 12.30 -4.99
N ASN A 148 -18.53 12.87 -4.92
CA ASN A 148 -19.75 12.20 -5.37
C ASN A 148 -19.82 11.99 -6.90
N SER A 149 -19.07 12.78 -7.68
CA SER A 149 -18.91 12.63 -9.13
C SER A 149 -17.89 11.55 -9.50
N LEU A 150 -16.80 11.42 -8.76
CA LEU A 150 -15.81 10.33 -8.92
C LEU A 150 -16.44 8.94 -8.75
N ASN A 151 -17.36 8.82 -7.77
CA ASN A 151 -18.10 7.58 -7.48
C ASN A 151 -18.90 7.03 -8.68
N LYS A 152 -19.17 7.84 -9.70
CA LYS A 152 -19.93 7.44 -10.90
C LYS A 152 -19.06 7.04 -12.11
N THR A 153 -17.76 7.34 -12.10
CA THR A 153 -16.90 7.26 -13.29
C THR A 153 -15.59 6.49 -13.09
N ASN A 154 -15.07 6.41 -11.85
CA ASN A 154 -13.83 5.71 -11.54
C ASN A 154 -14.08 4.65 -10.44
N ASN A 155 -14.26 3.38 -10.85
CA ASN A 155 -14.50 2.26 -9.94
C ASN A 155 -13.38 2.01 -8.91
N ASP A 156 -12.18 2.57 -9.09
CA ASP A 156 -10.99 2.25 -8.28
C ASP A 156 -10.92 2.97 -6.92
N LEU A 157 -11.78 3.96 -6.67
CA LEU A 157 -11.71 4.83 -5.48
C LEU A 157 -13.06 4.99 -4.76
N VAL A 158 -14.12 4.32 -5.25
CA VAL A 158 -15.51 4.57 -4.82
C VAL A 158 -15.70 4.39 -3.31
N ALA A 159 -14.93 3.50 -2.71
CA ALA A 159 -15.01 3.20 -1.29
C ALA A 159 -14.02 3.98 -0.42
N ALA A 160 -13.00 4.64 -0.98
CA ALA A 160 -11.94 5.27 -0.20
C ALA A 160 -12.43 6.49 0.58
N ARG A 161 -12.11 6.53 1.88
CA ARG A 161 -12.69 7.50 2.80
C ARG A 161 -12.13 8.91 2.63
N TRP A 162 -10.82 9.07 2.55
CA TRP A 162 -10.18 10.37 2.40
C TRP A 162 -9.36 10.42 1.12
N VAL A 163 -9.84 11.16 0.12
CA VAL A 163 -9.23 11.16 -1.22
C VAL A 163 -8.90 12.57 -1.68
N TRP A 164 -7.62 12.84 -1.99
CA TRP A 164 -7.18 14.08 -2.62
C TRP A 164 -6.55 13.83 -4.00
N ARG A 165 -6.45 14.89 -4.83
CA ARG A 165 -5.77 14.82 -6.14
C ARG A 165 -4.26 14.88 -5.95
N VAL A 166 -3.54 14.23 -6.87
CA VAL A 166 -2.09 14.32 -6.97
C VAL A 166 -1.64 14.79 -8.35
N ARG A 167 -0.58 15.60 -8.37
CA ARG A 167 -0.06 16.29 -9.56
C ARG A 167 1.44 16.12 -9.72
N ASP A 168 1.92 16.21 -10.95
CA ASP A 168 3.35 16.28 -11.22
C ASP A 168 3.91 17.61 -10.74
N ILE A 169 5.01 17.60 -9.99
CA ILE A 169 5.61 18.80 -9.41
C ILE A 169 6.14 19.76 -10.49
N LYS A 170 6.55 19.23 -11.65
CA LYS A 170 7.17 20.02 -12.72
C LYS A 170 6.13 20.55 -13.70
N THR A 171 5.21 19.71 -14.15
CA THR A 171 4.24 20.09 -15.19
C THR A 171 2.90 20.56 -14.63
N ASN A 172 2.61 20.27 -13.36
CA ASN A 172 1.31 20.50 -12.70
C ASN A 172 0.15 19.66 -13.31
N ASP A 173 0.47 18.71 -14.18
CA ASP A 173 -0.53 17.79 -14.75
C ASP A 173 -1.11 16.90 -13.66
N GLU A 174 -2.40 16.61 -13.77
CA GLU A 174 -3.07 15.66 -12.89
C GLU A 174 -2.58 14.24 -13.18
N LEU A 175 -2.04 13.58 -12.15
CA LEU A 175 -1.54 12.21 -12.25
C LEU A 175 -2.58 11.17 -11.80
N GLY A 176 -3.43 11.58 -10.87
CA GLY A 176 -4.44 10.73 -10.24
C GLY A 176 -4.76 11.17 -8.83
N HIS A 177 -4.83 10.22 -7.90
CA HIS A 177 -5.36 10.44 -6.55
C HIS A 177 -4.53 9.76 -5.46
N ILE A 178 -4.67 10.26 -4.23
CA ILE A 178 -4.21 9.61 -3.01
C ILE A 178 -5.41 9.33 -2.10
N ALA A 179 -5.54 8.09 -1.64
CA ALA A 179 -6.42 7.67 -0.57
C ALA A 179 -5.61 7.65 0.75
N PHE A 180 -5.84 8.61 1.64
CA PHE A 180 -5.12 8.70 2.90
C PHE A 180 -5.55 7.63 3.90
N ASP A 181 -4.61 7.21 4.74
CA ASP A 181 -4.88 6.29 5.85
C ASP A 181 -5.55 7.03 7.05
N PHE A 182 -5.52 8.37 7.06
CA PHE A 182 -6.04 9.24 8.12
C PHE A 182 -6.73 10.48 7.55
N ASP A 183 -7.49 11.20 8.38
CA ASP A 183 -8.13 12.45 7.98
C ASP A 183 -7.06 13.52 7.65
N PRO A 184 -6.95 13.96 6.38
CA PRO A 184 -5.88 14.83 5.94
C PRO A 184 -6.13 16.31 6.27
N VAL A 185 -7.16 16.67 7.05
CA VAL A 185 -7.48 18.07 7.38
C VAL A 185 -6.29 18.84 8.00
N HIS A 186 -5.38 18.13 8.68
CA HIS A 186 -4.15 18.68 9.27
C HIS A 186 -2.88 18.21 8.55
N PHE A 187 -3.00 17.68 7.34
CA PHE A 187 -1.85 17.28 6.54
C PHE A 187 -1.21 18.50 5.89
N GLU A 188 -0.04 18.90 6.40
CA GLU A 188 0.63 20.16 6.01
C GLU A 188 1.60 19.98 4.83
N THR A 189 2.04 18.74 4.56
CA THR A 189 3.06 18.48 3.55
C THR A 189 2.44 18.42 2.16
N ARG A 190 2.92 19.25 1.23
CA ARG A 190 2.46 19.20 -0.16
C ARG A 190 3.17 18.15 -0.99
N ASP A 191 4.44 17.89 -0.74
CA ASP A 191 5.21 16.94 -1.53
C ASP A 191 5.26 15.58 -0.85
N VAL A 192 4.80 14.54 -1.55
CA VAL A 192 4.87 13.17 -1.05
C VAL A 192 5.62 12.29 -2.03
N TYR A 193 6.13 11.17 -1.51
CA TYR A 193 6.81 10.17 -2.30
C TYR A 193 5.85 9.05 -2.67
N CYS A 194 5.97 8.59 -3.90
CA CYS A 194 5.11 7.62 -4.54
C CYS A 194 5.97 6.43 -4.93
N LEU A 195 5.84 5.31 -4.20
CA LEU A 195 6.59 4.07 -4.43
C LEU A 195 5.71 3.05 -5.15
N LEU A 196 6.05 2.69 -6.39
CA LEU A 196 5.28 1.78 -7.23
C LEU A 196 5.22 0.37 -6.63
N CYS A 197 4.00 -0.10 -6.34
CA CYS A 197 3.73 -1.47 -5.92
C CYS A 197 3.28 -2.33 -7.08
N ILE A 198 2.34 -1.84 -7.88
CA ILE A 198 1.72 -2.64 -8.94
C ILE A 198 1.41 -1.75 -10.14
N ALA A 199 1.76 -2.22 -11.34
CA ALA A 199 1.42 -1.60 -12.60
C ALA A 199 0.59 -2.58 -13.44
N ARG A 200 -0.53 -2.10 -13.99
CA ARG A 200 -1.42 -2.92 -14.81
C ARG A 200 -1.96 -2.11 -15.99
N GLU A 201 -2.12 -2.79 -17.11
CA GLU A 201 -2.90 -2.32 -18.25
C GLU A 201 -4.21 -3.10 -18.33
N LYS A 202 -5.33 -2.41 -18.53
CA LYS A 202 -6.65 -3.02 -18.75
C LYS A 202 -7.40 -2.21 -19.81
N TYR A 203 -7.73 -2.84 -20.93
CA TYR A 203 -8.44 -2.21 -22.05
C TYR A 203 -7.77 -0.93 -22.58
N GLY A 204 -6.43 -0.91 -22.65
CA GLY A 204 -5.65 0.26 -23.08
C GLY A 204 -5.46 1.34 -22.00
N GLU A 205 -6.11 1.18 -20.85
CA GLU A 205 -5.98 2.10 -19.72
C GLU A 205 -5.00 1.57 -18.68
N TRP A 206 -4.11 2.45 -18.24
CA TRP A 206 -3.10 2.12 -17.24
C TRP A 206 -3.57 2.43 -15.83
N GLN A 207 -3.23 1.52 -14.92
CA GLN A 207 -3.52 1.59 -13.50
C GLN A 207 -2.25 1.32 -12.73
N LEU A 208 -1.72 2.36 -12.09
CA LEU A 208 -0.59 2.24 -11.20
C LEU A 208 -1.09 2.35 -9.75
N THR A 209 -0.59 1.46 -8.91
CA THR A 209 -0.83 1.45 -7.46
C THR A 209 0.49 1.66 -6.76
N CYS A 210 0.55 2.67 -5.91
CA CYS A 210 1.77 3.06 -5.23
C CYS A 210 1.51 3.34 -3.75
N LEU A 211 2.51 3.19 -2.90
CA LEU A 211 2.44 3.72 -1.54
C LEU A 211 2.66 5.24 -1.58
N GLY A 212 1.79 5.96 -0.88
CA GLY A 212 2.02 7.35 -0.52
C GLY A 212 2.87 7.41 0.74
N LEU A 213 4.00 8.10 0.67
CA LEU A 213 5.05 8.10 1.67
C LEU A 213 5.50 9.52 2.03
N VAL A 214 5.81 9.73 3.30
CA VAL A 214 6.53 10.91 3.79
C VAL A 214 7.82 10.47 4.47
N PRO A 215 8.94 11.18 4.29
CA PRO A 215 10.17 10.85 4.99
C PRO A 215 10.03 11.11 6.49
N THR A 216 10.71 10.32 7.32
CA THR A 216 10.74 10.55 8.77
C THR A 216 11.78 11.60 9.18
N ASP A 217 12.77 11.83 8.32
CA ASP A 217 13.83 12.83 8.49
C ASP A 217 14.40 13.27 7.14
N ASP A 218 15.41 14.15 7.16
CA ASP A 218 16.03 14.71 5.96
C ASP A 218 16.95 13.71 5.22
N THR A 219 17.22 12.53 5.76
CA THR A 219 18.09 11.53 5.11
C THR A 219 17.43 10.89 3.88
N LEU A 220 16.09 10.89 3.84
CA LEU A 220 15.29 10.22 2.82
C LEU A 220 15.60 8.72 2.70
N GLU A 221 16.04 8.09 3.79
CA GLU A 221 16.24 6.64 3.86
C GLU A 221 15.04 5.93 4.50
N GLU A 222 14.36 6.59 5.44
CA GLU A 222 13.22 6.06 6.19
C GLU A 222 11.94 6.85 5.91
N PHE A 223 10.85 6.12 5.72
CA PHE A 223 9.56 6.68 5.33
C PHE A 223 8.43 6.07 6.15
N ARG A 224 7.40 6.90 6.36
CA ARG A 224 6.09 6.46 6.85
C ARG A 224 5.09 6.47 5.71
N ARG A 225 4.26 5.45 5.67
CA ARG A 225 3.07 5.38 4.84
C ARG A 225 2.03 6.38 5.34
N ILE A 226 1.42 7.08 4.38
CA ILE A 226 0.30 8.01 4.61
C ILE A 226 -0.95 7.64 3.81
N GLY A 227 -0.85 6.69 2.89
CA GLY A 227 -1.97 6.31 2.04
C GLY A 227 -1.58 5.44 0.85
N LEU A 228 -2.57 5.20 0.00
CA LEU A 228 -2.42 4.52 -1.28
C LEU A 228 -2.61 5.53 -2.41
N ILE A 229 -1.67 5.58 -3.35
CA ILE A 229 -1.70 6.47 -4.51
C ILE A 229 -2.10 5.66 -5.75
N MET A 230 -3.04 6.19 -6.51
CA MET A 230 -3.55 5.62 -7.74
C MET A 230 -3.28 6.57 -8.90
N LEU A 231 -2.43 6.14 -9.84
CA LEU A 231 -2.08 6.95 -11.01
C LEU A 231 -2.57 6.30 -12.31
N ARG A 232 -2.78 7.14 -13.34
CA ARG A 232 -3.17 6.72 -14.69
C ARG A 232 -2.06 6.86 -15.73
N GLN A 233 -1.07 7.70 -15.46
CA GLN A 233 -0.01 8.00 -16.42
C GLN A 233 1.09 6.93 -16.41
N LYS A 234 1.06 6.02 -17.39
CA LYS A 234 2.05 4.92 -17.57
C LYS A 234 3.49 5.43 -17.52
N ASP A 235 3.80 6.38 -18.38
CA ASP A 235 5.19 6.79 -18.66
C ASP A 235 5.78 7.66 -17.54
N TRP A 236 4.98 7.98 -16.52
CA TRP A 236 5.45 8.77 -15.39
C TRP A 236 6.55 8.05 -14.63
N PHE A 237 6.55 6.72 -14.51
CA PHE A 237 7.70 6.01 -13.91
C PHE A 237 8.82 5.66 -14.89
N GLY A 238 8.81 6.24 -16.10
CA GLY A 238 9.65 5.82 -17.21
C GLY A 238 9.07 4.60 -17.92
N GLU A 239 9.91 3.86 -18.64
CA GLU A 239 9.46 2.69 -19.40
C GLU A 239 9.11 1.53 -18.45
N LEU A 240 7.83 1.15 -18.42
CA LEU A 240 7.30 -0.01 -17.68
C LEU A 240 7.01 -1.14 -18.69
N HIS A 241 7.55 -2.34 -18.47
CA HIS A 241 7.27 -3.49 -19.32
C HIS A 241 6.03 -4.26 -18.85
N VAL A 242 5.06 -4.42 -19.75
CA VAL A 242 3.92 -5.32 -19.56
C VAL A 242 4.36 -6.73 -19.86
N PHE A 243 3.87 -7.68 -19.07
CA PHE A 243 3.98 -9.09 -19.39
C PHE A 243 2.87 -9.50 -20.33
N ASP A 244 3.23 -10.13 -21.45
CA ASP A 244 2.25 -10.90 -22.22
C ASP A 244 2.24 -12.34 -21.69
N PRO A 245 1.17 -12.79 -21.02
CA PRO A 245 1.07 -14.18 -20.55
C PRO A 245 1.05 -15.21 -21.69
N ASP A 246 0.83 -14.79 -22.95
CA ASP A 246 0.80 -15.66 -24.12
C ASP A 246 2.18 -15.81 -24.81
N GLU A 247 3.23 -15.10 -24.38
CA GLU A 247 4.60 -15.29 -24.92
C GLU A 247 5.26 -16.55 -24.33
N GLU A 248 5.71 -17.50 -25.17
CA GLU A 248 6.44 -18.71 -24.71
C GLU A 248 7.72 -18.43 -23.89
N THR A 249 8.27 -17.21 -23.97
CA THR A 249 9.42 -16.73 -23.18
C THR A 249 9.04 -16.05 -21.85
N ALA A 250 7.75 -16.04 -21.52
CA ALA A 250 7.10 -15.52 -20.32
C ALA A 250 7.86 -15.79 -18.99
N TYR A 251 8.57 -16.90 -18.85
CA TYR A 251 9.21 -17.20 -17.57
C TYR A 251 10.52 -16.44 -17.33
N ILE A 252 11.06 -15.73 -18.33
CA ILE A 252 12.31 -14.98 -18.20
C ILE A 252 12.01 -13.56 -17.72
N ARG A 253 11.97 -13.39 -16.40
CA ARG A 253 11.91 -12.10 -15.70
C ARG A 253 13.07 -11.20 -16.16
N ARG A 254 12.82 -10.27 -17.08
CA ARG A 254 13.79 -9.21 -17.41
C ARG A 254 13.37 -7.95 -16.68
N PRO A 255 14.05 -7.57 -15.59
CA PRO A 255 13.79 -6.28 -14.96
C PRO A 255 14.00 -5.17 -15.99
N SER A 256 13.17 -4.14 -15.95
CA SER A 256 13.39 -2.96 -16.79
C SER A 256 14.81 -2.44 -16.58
N LYS A 257 15.46 -2.05 -17.68
CA LYS A 257 16.79 -1.43 -17.63
C LYS A 257 16.75 0.00 -17.11
N ASP A 258 15.55 0.60 -16.99
CA ASP A 258 15.38 1.96 -16.49
C ASP A 258 15.40 2.01 -14.95
N ILE A 259 16.60 2.22 -14.41
CA ILE A 259 16.84 2.28 -12.96
C ILE A 259 16.75 3.70 -12.38
N ARG A 260 16.42 4.72 -13.18
CA ARG A 260 16.49 6.14 -12.76
C ARG A 260 15.73 6.43 -11.45
N PHE A 261 14.59 5.76 -11.29
CA PHE A 261 13.68 5.93 -10.16
C PHE A 261 13.79 4.81 -9.12
N VAL A 262 14.65 3.81 -9.31
CA VAL A 262 14.79 2.71 -8.35
C VAL A 262 15.44 3.22 -7.07
N ARG A 263 14.78 3.00 -5.93
CA ARG A 263 15.26 3.37 -4.60
C ARG A 263 15.02 2.23 -3.63
N THR A 264 15.93 2.08 -2.68
CA THR A 264 15.78 1.22 -1.51
C THR A 264 15.44 2.11 -0.32
N ILE A 265 14.37 1.79 0.39
CA ILE A 265 13.88 2.57 1.52
C ILE A 265 13.54 1.67 2.70
N ARG A 266 13.60 2.25 3.89
CA ARG A 266 13.07 1.66 5.12
C ARG A 266 11.65 2.18 5.36
N LEU A 267 10.66 1.30 5.26
CA LEU A 267 9.27 1.63 5.55
C LEU A 267 8.95 1.27 7.01
N VAL A 268 8.63 2.26 7.83
CA VAL A 268 8.32 2.11 9.27
C VAL A 268 6.87 2.35 9.59
#